data_AF-A0A963I575-F1
#
_entry.id   AF-A0A963I575-F1
#
_cell.length_a   1.000
_cell.length_b   1.000
_cell.length_c   1.000
_cell.angle_alpha   90.00
_cell.angle_beta   90.00
_cell.angle_gamma   90.00
#
_symmetry.space_group_name_H-M   'P 1'
#
loop_
_entity.id
_entity.type
_entity.pdbx_description
1 polymer ?
#
loop_
_entity_poly.entity_id
_entity_poly.type
_entity_poly.pdbx_seq_one_letter_code
_entity_poly.pdbx_strand_id
1 'polypeptide(L)'
;MRRYLLLLLLPLTLSACEELGIPDPEKRAAAALAEGRAIGGACRHAGRALEDCFALNPDAPKAAVFEGWRSMNDYMTENKIQAVKPEIPVKVPKTAEEIAHEKAAAEQEKQAAHDPEPAVESPLARLRARSQKEPEAH
;
A
#
# COMPACT_ATOMS: atom_id res chain seq x y z
N MET A 1 3.95 -33.30 52.23
CA MET A 1 5.04 -32.89 51.31
C MET A 1 4.71 -33.17 49.84
N ARG A 2 4.46 -34.42 49.41
CA ARG A 2 4.22 -34.76 47.99
C ARG A 2 2.97 -34.11 47.34
N ARG A 3 1.89 -33.90 48.11
CA ARG A 3 0.68 -33.19 47.64
C ARG A 3 0.91 -31.68 47.43
N TYR A 4 1.73 -31.06 48.27
CA TYR A 4 2.09 -29.64 48.10
C TYR A 4 3.03 -29.44 46.91
N LEU A 5 3.91 -30.41 46.63
CA LEU A 5 4.75 -30.40 45.43
C LEU A 5 3.91 -30.41 44.13
N LEU A 6 2.86 -31.24 44.08
CA LEU A 6 1.92 -31.32 42.95
C LEU A 6 1.08 -30.04 42.78
N LEU A 7 0.68 -29.39 43.87
CA LEU A 7 -0.04 -28.11 43.85
C LEU A 7 0.82 -26.95 43.36
N LEU A 8 2.13 -26.96 43.65
CA LEU A 8 3.08 -25.94 43.19
C LEU A 8 3.54 -26.14 41.73
N LEU A 9 3.54 -27.38 41.23
CA LEU A 9 3.89 -27.71 39.85
C LEU A 9 2.80 -27.36 38.84
N LEU A 10 1.52 -27.40 39.24
CA LEU A 10 0.37 -27.11 38.39
C LEU A 10 0.36 -25.70 37.76
N PRO A 11 0.64 -24.60 38.49
CA PRO A 11 0.70 -23.27 37.89
C PRO A 11 1.92 -23.08 36.98
N LEU A 12 3.06 -23.73 37.27
CA LEU A 12 4.28 -23.64 36.45
C LEU A 12 4.08 -24.25 35.05
N THR A 13 3.34 -25.35 34.95
CA THR A 13 3.03 -25.96 33.65
C THR A 13 1.99 -25.18 32.86
N LEU A 14 1.12 -24.41 33.53
CA LEU A 14 0.11 -23.58 32.87
C LEU A 14 0.73 -22.32 32.26
N SER A 15 1.73 -21.73 32.92
CA SER A 15 2.48 -20.59 32.37
C SER A 15 3.44 -20.96 31.24
N ALA A 16 3.81 -22.24 31.11
CA ALA A 16 4.73 -22.72 30.08
C ALA A 16 4.08 -22.86 28.68
N CYS A 17 2.74 -22.87 28.59
CA CYS A 17 2.04 -22.87 27.29
C CYS A 17 2.13 -21.53 26.54
N GLU A 18 2.42 -20.44 27.26
CA GLU A 18 2.58 -19.11 26.67
C GLU A 18 3.96 -18.93 25.98
N GLU A 19 4.96 -19.71 26.41
CA GLU A 19 6.34 -19.68 25.90
C GLU A 19 6.57 -20.68 24.74
N LEU A 20 5.57 -21.51 24.43
CA LEU A 20 5.62 -22.48 23.34
C LEU A 20 5.46 -21.86 21.93
N GLY A 21 5.43 -20.52 21.83
CA GLY A 21 5.42 -19.80 20.56
C GLY A 21 4.17 -20.03 19.71
N ILE A 22 3.14 -20.67 20.27
CA ILE A 22 1.85 -20.83 19.61
C ILE A 22 1.22 -19.43 19.57
N PRO A 23 0.85 -18.94 18.39
CA PRO A 23 0.34 -17.60 18.31
C PRO A 23 -1.02 -17.48 18.99
N ASP A 24 -1.03 -16.74 20.08
CA ASP A 24 -2.25 -16.43 20.79
C ASP A 24 -3.12 -15.44 19.97
N PRO A 25 -4.36 -15.81 19.62
CA PRO A 25 -5.23 -14.96 18.81
C PRO A 25 -5.64 -13.67 19.53
N GLU A 26 -5.77 -13.71 20.87
CA GLU A 26 -6.12 -12.53 21.68
C GLU A 26 -4.96 -11.52 21.68
N LYS A 27 -3.72 -11.98 21.82
CA LYS A 27 -2.53 -11.13 21.72
C LYS A 27 -2.39 -10.48 20.35
N ARG A 28 -2.68 -11.22 19.28
CA ARG A 28 -2.70 -10.67 17.92
C ARG A 28 -3.78 -9.62 17.74
N ALA A 29 -5.00 -9.87 18.24
CA ALA A 29 -6.08 -8.91 18.20
C ALA A 29 -5.73 -7.63 19.00
N ALA A 30 -5.17 -7.79 20.20
CA ALA A 30 -4.70 -6.68 21.02
C ALA A 30 -3.59 -5.87 20.33
N ALA A 31 -2.64 -6.55 19.68
CA ALA A 31 -1.60 -5.90 18.89
C ALA A 31 -2.19 -5.12 17.70
N ALA A 32 -3.15 -5.70 16.96
CA ALA A 32 -3.82 -5.01 15.86
C ALA A 32 -4.58 -3.76 16.33
N LEU A 33 -5.23 -3.80 17.50
CA LEU A 33 -5.88 -2.63 18.09
C LEU A 33 -4.85 -1.58 18.54
N ALA A 34 -3.73 -2.00 19.12
CA ALA A 34 -2.64 -1.09 19.50
C ALA A 34 -2.03 -0.40 18.27
N GLU A 35 -1.77 -1.16 17.20
CA GLU A 35 -1.30 -0.63 15.92
C GLU A 35 -2.31 0.34 15.30
N GLY A 36 -3.61 -0.01 15.32
CA GLY A 36 -4.67 0.90 14.86
C GLY A 36 -4.61 2.26 15.55
N ARG A 37 -4.49 2.27 16.89
CA ARG A 37 -4.35 3.53 17.67
C ARG A 37 -3.09 4.29 17.32
N ALA A 38 -1.96 3.60 17.16
CA ALA A 38 -0.69 4.22 16.78
C ALA A 38 -0.80 4.88 15.40
N ILE A 39 -1.37 4.18 14.42
CA ILE A 39 -1.64 4.71 13.08
C ILE A 39 -2.50 5.96 13.15
N GLY A 40 -3.63 5.90 13.87
CA GLY A 40 -4.55 7.04 14.02
C GLY A 40 -3.88 8.27 14.63
N GLY A 41 -3.11 8.07 15.69
CA GLY A 41 -2.35 9.14 16.33
C GLY A 41 -1.32 9.77 15.41
N ALA A 42 -0.51 8.94 14.73
CA ALA A 42 0.47 9.42 13.75
C ALA A 42 -0.20 10.21 12.62
N CYS A 43 -1.34 9.72 12.14
CA CYS A 43 -2.14 10.36 11.12
C CYS A 43 -2.60 11.76 11.52
N ARG A 44 -3.06 11.93 12.76
CA ARG A 44 -3.48 13.24 13.25
C ARG A 44 -2.30 14.18 13.44
N HIS A 45 -1.19 13.67 13.97
CA HIS A 45 0.05 14.43 14.10
C HIS A 45 0.54 14.94 12.73
N ALA A 46 0.34 14.14 11.68
CA ALA A 46 0.60 14.48 10.29
C ALA A 46 -0.39 15.49 9.67
N GLY A 47 -1.42 15.92 10.41
CA GLY A 47 -2.45 16.84 9.92
C GLY A 47 -3.38 16.25 8.86
N ARG A 48 -3.50 14.91 8.78
CA ARG A 48 -4.37 14.24 7.81
C ARG A 48 -5.82 14.14 8.29
N ALA A 49 -6.74 14.17 7.33
CA ALA A 49 -8.14 13.85 7.58
C ALA A 49 -8.29 12.37 7.91
N LEU A 50 -9.31 12.03 8.70
CA LEU A 50 -9.56 10.65 9.12
C LEU A 50 -9.88 9.73 7.93
N GLU A 51 -10.62 10.24 6.93
CA GLU A 51 -10.94 9.50 5.70
C GLU A 51 -9.69 9.08 4.94
N ASP A 52 -8.69 9.97 4.83
CA ASP A 52 -7.40 9.64 4.22
C ASP A 52 -6.70 8.52 5.00
N CYS A 53 -6.76 8.56 6.33
CA CYS A 53 -6.13 7.55 7.18
C CYS A 53 -6.74 6.16 6.98
N PHE A 54 -8.05 6.08 6.74
CA PHE A 54 -8.71 4.81 6.38
C PHE A 54 -8.31 4.33 4.98
N ALA A 55 -8.20 5.24 4.01
CA ALA A 55 -7.77 4.89 2.66
C ALA A 55 -6.33 4.36 2.62
N LEU A 56 -5.45 4.90 3.48
CA LEU A 56 -4.04 4.50 3.54
C LEU A 56 -3.78 3.24 4.35
N ASN A 57 -4.70 2.87 5.24
CA ASN A 57 -4.53 1.73 6.14
C ASN A 57 -5.79 0.83 6.09
N PRO A 58 -6.08 0.19 4.94
CA PRO A 58 -7.30 -0.60 4.77
C PRO A 58 -7.37 -1.81 5.72
N ASP A 59 -6.22 -2.36 6.11
CA ASP A 59 -6.12 -3.52 7.00
C ASP A 59 -6.18 -3.15 8.49
N ALA A 60 -6.10 -1.85 8.81
CA ALA A 60 -6.12 -1.40 10.19
C ALA A 60 -7.56 -1.37 10.76
N PRO A 61 -7.75 -1.76 12.03
CA PRO A 61 -9.06 -1.69 12.66
C PRO A 61 -9.54 -0.24 12.79
N LYS A 62 -10.51 0.16 11.95
CA LYS A 62 -11.01 1.54 11.84
C LYS A 62 -11.41 2.18 13.18
N ALA A 63 -12.01 1.40 14.07
CA ALA A 63 -12.40 1.88 15.41
C ALA A 63 -11.18 2.30 16.24
N ALA A 64 -10.11 1.49 16.25
CA ALA A 64 -8.88 1.81 16.95
C ALA A 64 -8.13 2.98 16.29
N VAL A 65 -8.13 3.06 14.96
CA VAL A 65 -7.60 4.23 14.23
C VAL A 65 -8.31 5.51 14.64
N PHE A 66 -9.64 5.50 14.71
CA PHE A 66 -10.40 6.65 15.18
C PHE A 66 -10.07 7.02 16.63
N GLU A 67 -9.99 6.03 17.53
CA GLU A 67 -9.63 6.24 18.93
C GLU A 67 -8.26 6.93 19.07
N GLY A 68 -7.25 6.44 18.37
CA GLY A 68 -5.92 7.03 18.36
C GLY A 68 -5.89 8.43 17.74
N TRP A 69 -6.62 8.65 16.64
CA TRP A 69 -6.72 9.95 15.98
C TRP A 69 -7.36 10.99 16.90
N ARG A 70 -8.45 10.62 17.59
CA ARG A 70 -9.15 11.50 18.53
C ARG A 70 -8.26 11.83 19.74
N SER A 71 -7.67 10.81 20.35
CA SER A 71 -6.76 11.01 21.48
C SER A 71 -5.62 11.97 21.13
N MET A 72 -5.01 11.81 19.94
CA MET A 72 -3.97 12.72 19.49
C MET A 72 -4.50 14.11 19.13
N ASN A 73 -5.71 14.24 18.58
CA ASN A 73 -6.34 15.54 18.33
C ASN A 73 -6.52 16.31 19.64
N ASP A 74 -7.04 15.64 20.66
CA ASP A 74 -7.32 16.24 21.96
C ASP A 74 -5.99 16.67 22.60
N TYR A 75 -4.99 15.78 22.59
CA TYR A 75 -3.63 16.09 23.06
C TYR A 75 -3.01 17.29 22.32
N MET A 76 -3.05 17.33 20.98
CA MET A 76 -2.49 18.44 20.22
C MET A 76 -3.24 19.74 20.47
N THR A 77 -4.55 19.69 20.67
CA THR A 77 -5.39 20.87 20.94
C THR A 77 -5.08 21.45 22.31
N GLU A 78 -5.01 20.60 23.33
CA GLU A 78 -4.67 20.98 24.70
C GLU A 78 -3.25 21.56 24.81
N ASN A 79 -2.29 20.98 24.08
CA ASN A 79 -0.88 21.35 24.13
C ASN A 79 -0.44 22.33 23.03
N LYS A 80 -1.37 22.80 22.18
CA LYS A 80 -1.13 23.72 21.06
C LYS A 80 -0.04 23.23 20.09
N ILE A 81 0.02 21.92 19.88
CA ILE A 81 0.99 21.28 18.99
C ILE A 81 0.50 21.44 17.56
N GLN A 82 1.38 21.95 16.70
CA GLN A 82 1.10 22.09 15.27
C GLN A 82 1.27 20.75 14.56
N ALA A 83 0.46 20.53 13.53
CA ALA A 83 0.62 19.38 12.67
C ALA A 83 1.94 19.44 11.88
N VAL A 84 2.60 18.29 11.73
CA VAL A 84 3.83 18.16 10.96
C VAL A 84 3.47 17.68 9.57
N LYS A 85 3.70 18.52 8.56
CA LYS A 85 3.43 18.15 7.16
C LYS A 85 4.31 16.95 6.76
N PRO A 86 3.72 15.86 6.25
CA PRO A 86 4.50 14.72 5.77
C PRO A 86 5.36 15.09 4.56
N GLU A 87 6.64 14.74 4.62
CA GLU A 87 7.60 14.96 3.53
C GLU A 87 7.49 13.89 2.43
N ILE A 88 7.08 12.68 2.83
CA ILE A 88 6.96 11.54 1.90
C ILE A 88 5.59 11.62 1.21
N PRO A 89 5.56 11.66 -0.14
CA PRO A 89 4.32 11.64 -0.89
C PRO A 89 3.57 10.34 -0.66
N VAL A 90 2.25 10.47 -0.51
CA VAL A 90 1.37 9.35 -0.23
C VAL A 90 1.19 8.51 -1.49
N LYS A 91 1.56 7.23 -1.43
CA LYS A 91 1.06 6.22 -2.37
C LYS A 91 -0.16 5.58 -1.74
N VAL A 92 -1.35 5.92 -2.23
CA VAL A 92 -2.57 5.19 -1.86
C VAL A 92 -2.40 3.75 -2.35
N PRO A 93 -2.66 2.73 -1.53
CA PRO A 93 -2.64 1.35 -1.98
C PRO A 93 -3.67 1.19 -3.11
N LYS A 94 -3.18 0.85 -4.32
CA LYS A 94 -4.04 0.62 -5.48
C LYS A 94 -4.91 -0.60 -5.22
N THR A 95 -6.16 -0.53 -5.63
CA THR A 95 -7.07 -1.68 -5.62
C THR A 95 -6.56 -2.76 -6.58
N ALA A 96 -6.95 -4.02 -6.35
CA ALA A 96 -6.57 -5.13 -7.24
C ALA A 96 -7.01 -4.89 -8.69
N GLU A 97 -8.12 -4.16 -8.89
CA GLU A 97 -8.62 -3.73 -10.20
C GLU A 97 -7.71 -2.69 -10.86
N GLU A 98 -7.25 -1.68 -10.13
CA GLU A 98 -6.29 -0.68 -10.63
C GLU A 98 -4.94 -1.32 -10.96
N ILE A 99 -4.49 -2.29 -10.16
CA ILE A 99 -3.25 -3.04 -10.43
C ILE A 99 -3.40 -3.90 -11.69
N ALA A 100 -4.58 -4.52 -11.89
CA ALA A 100 -4.87 -5.29 -13.09
C ALA A 100 -4.93 -4.40 -14.34
N HIS A 101 -5.56 -3.22 -14.23
CA HIS A 101 -5.67 -2.28 -15.34
C HIS A 101 -4.32 -1.66 -15.73
N GLU A 102 -3.43 -1.43 -14.77
CA GLU A 102 -2.07 -0.93 -15.02
C GLU A 102 -1.17 -1.99 -15.64
N LYS A 103 -1.30 -3.25 -15.22
CA LYS A 103 -0.62 -4.37 -15.88
C LYS A 103 -1.10 -4.55 -17.31
N ALA A 104 -2.41 -4.49 -17.55
CA ALA A 104 -2.99 -4.60 -18.88
C ALA A 104 -2.55 -3.45 -19.80
N ALA A 105 -2.49 -2.21 -19.28
CA ALA A 105 -1.99 -1.06 -20.02
C ALA A 105 -0.49 -1.19 -20.35
N ALA A 106 0.33 -1.66 -19.40
CA ALA A 106 1.76 -1.89 -19.62
C ALA A 106 2.04 -3.04 -20.62
N GLU A 107 1.17 -4.05 -20.68
CA GLU A 107 1.23 -5.12 -21.69
C GLU A 107 0.83 -4.64 -23.09
N GLN A 108 -0.18 -3.77 -23.19
CA GLN A 108 -0.58 -3.14 -24.46
C GLN A 108 0.50 -2.19 -24.99
N GLU A 109 1.18 -1.43 -24.12
CA GLU A 109 2.28 -0.54 -24.51
C GLU A 109 3.52 -1.34 -24.97
N LYS A 110 3.81 -2.48 -24.33
CA LYS A 110 4.86 -3.40 -24.79
C LYS A 110 4.55 -4.08 -26.12
N GLN A 111 3.28 -4.36 -26.39
CA GLN A 111 2.84 -4.95 -27.67
C GLN A 111 2.84 -3.92 -28.80
N ALA A 112 2.45 -2.68 -28.53
CA ALA A 112 2.59 -1.57 -29.49
C ALA A 112 4.06 -1.24 -29.82
N ALA A 113 5.00 -1.49 -28.91
CA ALA A 113 6.44 -1.35 -29.16
C ALA A 113 7.08 -2.56 -29.88
N HIS A 114 6.35 -3.68 -30.07
CA HIS A 114 6.85 -4.88 -30.73
C HIS A 114 6.35 -5.08 -32.17
N ASP A 115 5.39 -4.27 -32.62
CA ASP A 115 5.07 -4.17 -34.04
C ASP A 115 6.03 -3.17 -34.71
N PRO A 116 6.86 -3.60 -35.68
CA PRO A 116 7.52 -2.64 -36.54
C PRO A 116 6.45 -1.90 -37.33
N GLU A 117 6.37 -0.59 -37.13
CA GLU A 117 5.70 0.36 -38.01
C GLU A 117 5.89 -0.10 -39.47
N PRO A 118 4.81 -0.37 -40.26
CA PRO A 118 5.00 -0.68 -41.66
C PRO A 118 5.60 0.56 -42.30
N ALA A 119 6.86 0.39 -42.74
CA ALA A 119 7.72 1.41 -43.29
C ALA A 119 6.95 2.50 -44.04
N VAL A 120 6.94 3.71 -43.49
CA VAL A 120 6.63 4.92 -44.26
C VAL A 120 7.63 4.95 -45.41
N GLU A 121 7.13 4.61 -46.59
CA GLU A 121 7.90 4.54 -47.82
C GLU A 121 8.64 5.87 -48.04
N SER A 122 9.98 5.82 -47.99
CA SER A 122 10.85 6.98 -48.12
C SER A 122 10.47 7.81 -49.35
N PRO A 123 10.38 9.15 -49.25
CA PRO A 123 10.18 10.04 -50.40
C PRO A 123 11.14 9.79 -51.58
N LEU A 124 12.32 9.22 -51.30
CA LEU A 124 13.30 8.80 -52.32
C LEU A 124 12.79 7.70 -53.25
N ALA A 125 11.98 6.75 -52.75
CA ALA A 125 11.42 5.67 -53.57
C ALA A 125 10.38 6.22 -54.56
N ARG A 126 9.57 7.18 -54.10
CA ARG A 126 8.56 7.88 -54.93
C ARG A 126 9.20 8.76 -56.01
N LEU A 127 10.35 9.40 -55.72
CA LEU A 127 11.13 10.18 -56.68
C LEU A 127 11.79 9.29 -57.76
N ARG A 128 12.29 8.11 -57.39
CA ARG A 128 12.91 7.17 -58.36
C ARG A 128 11.89 6.59 -59.34
N ALA A 129 10.68 6.28 -58.89
CA ALA A 129 9.60 5.79 -59.76
C ALA A 129 9.13 6.85 -60.78
N ARG A 130 9.21 8.14 -60.45
CA ARG A 130 8.82 9.24 -61.35
C ARG A 130 9.86 9.52 -62.44
N SER A 131 11.14 9.32 -62.15
CA SER A 131 12.25 9.55 -63.10
C SER A 131 12.31 8.50 -64.22
N GLN A 132 11.81 7.28 -63.97
CA GLN A 132 11.82 6.20 -64.97
C GLN A 132 10.65 6.25 -65.96
N LYS A 133 9.77 7.26 -65.86
CA LYS A 133 8.55 7.37 -66.67
C LYS A 133 8.50 8.68 -67.45
N GLU A 134 9.54 8.94 -68.23
CA GLU A 134 9.50 9.92 -69.32
C GLU A 134 9.94 9.22 -70.62
N PRO A 135 9.02 8.96 -71.57
CA PRO A 135 9.38 8.57 -72.92
C PRO A 135 9.72 9.83 -73.74
N GLU A 136 10.81 9.75 -74.50
CA GLU A 136 11.29 10.75 -75.45
C GLU A 136 10.16 11.26 -76.35
N ALA A 137 9.93 12.57 -76.33
CA ALA A 137 9.12 13.25 -77.33
C ALA A 137 10.01 13.61 -78.53
N HIS A 138 9.75 12.95 -79.67
CA HIS A 138 10.03 13.44 -81.02
C HIS A 138 8.71 13.82 -81.68
#